data_AF-B6VL29-F1
#
_entry.id   AF-B6VL29-F1
#
_cell.length_a   1.000
_cell.length_b   1.000
_cell.length_c   1.000
_cell.angle_alpha   90.00
_cell.angle_beta   90.00
_cell.angle_gamma   90.00
#
_symmetry.space_group_name_H-M   'P 1'
#
loop_
_entity.id
_entity.type
_entity.pdbx_description
1 polymer ?
#
loop_
_entity_poly.entity_id
_entity_poly.type
_entity_poly.pdbx_seq_one_letter_code
_entity_poly.pdbx_strand_id
1 'polypeptide(L)'
;MINTKKYLPVLLAIFISGCADPNEPLSPPKDNQWITVEGVAPKYTKPYVSAVYTSKDCLKSQWHADMSSYKVPTHHGLRLDVKADPQTGYFQAKLPFNGGGRCKWKIDRAFVSVSYTDVSHLVKDAALYDGGGGTGLTAFINDAIQTNLSETAALNTIDYSPVIYPVLELSVNFPKSIFLQGELGMRPFRLKLTPGAEWKIIYKPKLDETKMPKITITKGKEWVEYPNGRIDLNRQSIDYWKITAPKPPVK
;
A
#
# COMPACT_ATOMS: atom_id res chain seq x y z
N MET A 1 67.26 33.83 -29.10
CA MET A 1 65.90 34.34 -28.87
C MET A 1 64.91 33.32 -29.41
N ILE A 2 64.31 32.49 -28.55
CA ILE A 2 63.31 31.49 -28.97
C ILE A 2 62.01 31.80 -28.25
N ASN A 3 60.98 32.10 -29.05
CA ASN A 3 59.66 32.57 -28.65
C ASN A 3 58.74 31.35 -28.43
N THR A 4 58.41 31.01 -27.19
CA THR A 4 57.49 29.92 -26.86
C THR A 4 56.10 30.46 -26.57
N LYS A 5 55.18 30.25 -27.52
CA LYS A 5 53.75 30.50 -27.36
C LYS A 5 53.19 29.62 -26.24
N LYS A 6 52.59 30.25 -25.22
CA LYS A 6 51.81 29.58 -24.17
C LYS A 6 50.53 29.00 -24.76
N TYR A 7 50.41 27.67 -24.79
CA TYR A 7 49.15 26.98 -25.03
C TYR A 7 48.44 26.78 -23.69
N LEU A 8 47.21 27.30 -23.59
CA LEU A 8 46.31 27.13 -22.45
C LEU A 8 45.61 25.77 -22.60
N PRO A 9 45.68 24.84 -21.63
CA PRO A 9 45.02 23.55 -21.77
C PRO A 9 43.53 23.74 -21.46
N VAL A 10 42.69 23.50 -22.47
CA VAL A 10 41.24 23.42 -22.31
C VAL A 10 40.93 22.13 -21.54
N LEU A 11 40.46 22.26 -20.30
CA LEU A 11 39.93 21.14 -19.52
C LEU A 11 38.65 20.64 -20.19
N LEU A 12 38.75 19.52 -20.90
CA LEU A 12 37.61 18.81 -21.46
C LEU A 12 36.89 18.08 -20.31
N ALA A 13 35.84 18.68 -19.76
CA ALA A 13 34.96 18.02 -18.80
C ALA A 13 34.17 16.92 -19.54
N ILE A 14 34.63 15.67 -19.41
CA ILE A 14 33.94 14.50 -19.93
C ILE A 14 32.71 14.28 -19.03
N PHE A 15 31.56 14.84 -19.41
CA PHE A 15 30.28 14.41 -18.84
C PHE A 15 30.00 12.99 -19.32
N ILE A 16 30.51 12.00 -18.58
CA ILE A 16 30.03 10.62 -18.67
C ILE A 16 28.55 10.64 -18.31
N SER A 17 27.70 10.65 -19.33
CA SER A 17 26.28 10.32 -19.24
C SER A 17 26.16 8.85 -18.88
N GLY A 18 26.55 8.50 -17.65
CA GLY A 18 26.34 7.15 -17.13
C GLY A 18 24.85 6.88 -17.14
N CYS A 19 24.45 5.83 -17.86
CA CYS A 19 23.12 5.25 -17.78
C CYS A 19 22.76 5.12 -16.30
N ALA A 20 21.69 5.79 -15.89
CA ALA A 20 21.26 5.74 -14.51
C ALA A 20 20.80 4.31 -14.19
N ASP A 21 21.31 3.76 -13.07
CA ASP A 21 21.00 2.41 -12.61
C ASP A 21 19.49 2.33 -12.27
N PRO A 22 18.75 1.35 -12.81
CA PRO A 22 17.36 1.12 -12.44
C PRO A 22 17.12 0.92 -10.93
N ASN A 23 18.16 0.57 -10.17
CA ASN A 23 18.12 0.37 -8.72
C ASN A 23 18.56 1.61 -7.92
N GLU A 24 18.73 2.77 -8.57
CA GLU A 24 19.11 4.01 -7.89
C GLU A 24 18.14 4.32 -6.72
N PRO A 25 18.65 4.66 -5.53
CA PRO A 25 17.81 4.99 -4.38
C PRO A 25 17.03 6.29 -4.61
N LEU A 26 15.98 6.48 -3.80
CA LEU A 26 15.33 7.79 -3.69
C LEU A 26 16.33 8.82 -3.11
N SER A 27 16.36 10.01 -3.69
CA SER A 27 17.10 11.16 -3.16
C SER A 27 16.24 12.42 -3.33
N PRO A 28 15.22 12.59 -2.47
CA PRO A 28 14.30 13.72 -2.56
C PRO A 28 15.05 15.06 -2.42
N PRO A 29 14.67 16.11 -3.18
CA PRO A 29 15.29 17.42 -3.06
C PRO A 29 14.92 18.10 -1.73
N LYS A 30 15.70 19.12 -1.32
CA LYS A 30 15.48 19.82 -0.03
C LYS A 30 14.18 20.63 -0.01
N ASP A 31 13.80 21.20 -1.15
CA ASP A 31 12.60 22.02 -1.38
C ASP A 31 11.37 21.17 -1.78
N ASN A 32 11.34 19.89 -1.39
CA ASN A 32 10.25 19.00 -1.75
C ASN A 32 8.96 19.30 -1.00
N GLN A 33 7.83 19.14 -1.67
CA GLN A 33 6.51 19.08 -1.05
C GLN A 33 6.23 17.65 -0.59
N TRP A 34 5.55 17.49 0.54
CA TRP A 34 5.36 16.20 1.19
C TRP A 34 3.88 15.88 1.34
N ILE A 35 3.54 14.60 1.13
CA ILE A 35 2.24 14.07 1.49
C ILE A 35 2.35 13.58 2.93
N THR A 36 1.58 14.19 3.82
CA THR A 36 1.49 13.73 5.21
C THR A 36 0.51 12.57 5.27
N VAL A 37 0.96 11.45 5.82
CA VAL A 37 0.12 10.29 6.09
C VAL A 37 -0.05 10.19 7.59
N GLU A 38 -1.28 10.25 8.08
CA GLU A 38 -1.57 10.20 9.51
C GLU A 38 -2.85 9.41 9.79
N GLY A 39 -3.06 9.06 11.05
CA GLY A 39 -4.18 8.22 11.40
C GLY A 39 -4.15 7.69 12.81
N VAL A 40 -5.08 6.78 13.09
CA VAL A 40 -5.19 6.09 14.37
C VAL A 40 -5.29 4.60 14.11
N ALA A 41 -4.27 3.84 14.51
CA ALA A 41 -4.28 2.39 14.47
C ALA A 41 -5.06 1.84 15.69
N PRO A 42 -6.06 0.96 15.49
CA PRO A 42 -6.77 0.32 16.58
C PRO A 42 -5.82 -0.48 17.49
N LYS A 43 -6.28 -0.74 18.72
CA LYS A 43 -5.56 -1.61 19.66
C LYS A 43 -5.25 -2.97 19.02
N TYR A 44 -4.11 -3.56 19.38
CA TYR A 44 -3.62 -4.83 18.85
C TYR A 44 -3.24 -4.82 17.36
N THR A 45 -3.16 -3.63 16.73
CA THR A 45 -2.78 -3.49 15.32
C THR A 45 -1.54 -2.61 15.15
N LYS A 46 -0.85 -2.76 14.01
CA LYS A 46 0.25 -1.88 13.57
C LYS A 46 -0.09 -1.24 12.23
N PRO A 47 0.16 0.06 12.05
CA PRO A 47 0.03 0.72 10.75
C PRO A 47 1.21 0.42 9.83
N TYR A 48 0.94 0.40 8.54
CA TYR A 48 1.93 0.27 7.47
C TYR A 48 1.74 1.40 6.47
N VAL A 49 2.83 2.08 6.14
CA VAL A 49 2.86 3.11 5.10
C VAL A 49 3.93 2.75 4.09
N SER A 50 3.54 2.72 2.82
CA SER A 50 4.46 2.49 1.71
C SER A 50 4.07 3.31 0.50
N ALA A 51 4.97 3.41 -0.47
CA ALA A 51 4.72 4.07 -1.73
C ALA A 51 5.46 3.37 -2.86
N VAL A 52 4.96 3.54 -4.07
CA VAL A 52 5.64 3.15 -5.30
C VAL A 52 5.95 4.42 -6.08
N TYR A 53 7.19 4.53 -6.53
CA TYR A 53 7.69 5.57 -7.41
C TYR A 53 7.94 5.00 -8.79
N THR A 54 7.73 5.80 -9.82
CA THR A 54 7.99 5.44 -11.20
C THR A 54 8.99 6.41 -11.81
N SER A 55 9.91 5.90 -12.62
CA SER A 55 10.85 6.70 -13.41
C SER A 55 10.64 6.46 -14.89
N LYS A 56 10.58 7.55 -15.66
CA LYS A 56 10.63 7.53 -17.13
C LYS A 56 12.05 7.72 -17.68
N ASP A 57 13.01 8.07 -16.81
CA ASP A 57 14.40 8.30 -17.18
C ASP A 57 15.24 7.02 -16.99
N CYS A 58 15.01 6.32 -15.89
CA CYS A 58 15.55 4.99 -15.64
C CYS A 58 14.61 3.94 -16.21
N LEU A 59 14.98 3.42 -17.37
CA LEU A 59 14.21 2.41 -18.08
C LEU A 59 14.83 1.03 -17.91
N LYS A 60 13.99 0.02 -17.77
CA LYS A 60 14.41 -1.38 -17.78
C LYS A 60 14.17 -1.97 -19.17
N SER A 61 15.17 -2.69 -19.69
CA SER A 61 15.00 -3.47 -20.91
C SER A 61 14.17 -4.73 -20.63
N GLN A 62 13.19 -4.96 -21.48
CA GLN A 62 12.42 -6.20 -21.57
C GLN A 62 12.52 -6.76 -22.98
N TRP A 63 12.17 -8.02 -23.14
CA TRP A 63 12.24 -8.73 -24.41
C TRP A 63 10.83 -9.10 -24.87
N HIS A 64 10.55 -8.86 -26.14
CA HIS A 64 9.39 -9.40 -26.82
C HIS A 64 9.59 -10.91 -27.05
N ALA A 65 8.50 -11.62 -27.38
CA ALA A 65 8.55 -13.05 -27.67
C ALA A 65 9.39 -13.37 -28.92
N ASP A 66 9.56 -12.40 -29.82
CA ASP A 66 10.44 -12.48 -31.00
C ASP A 66 11.92 -12.16 -30.68
N MET A 67 12.27 -12.05 -29.39
CA MET A 67 13.60 -11.67 -28.88
C MET A 67 14.07 -10.26 -29.26
N SER A 68 13.18 -9.37 -29.74
CA SER A 68 13.50 -7.94 -29.83
C SER A 68 13.41 -7.28 -28.45
N SER A 69 14.25 -6.28 -28.18
CA SER A 69 14.23 -5.57 -26.88
C SER A 69 13.41 -4.29 -26.94
N TYR A 70 12.69 -3.99 -25.86
CA TYR A 70 11.99 -2.74 -25.65
C TYR A 70 12.24 -2.21 -24.24
N LYS A 71 12.03 -0.91 -24.03
CA LYS A 71 12.29 -0.24 -22.75
C LYS A 71 10.98 0.14 -22.07
N VAL A 72 10.88 -0.17 -20.78
CA VAL A 72 9.73 0.21 -19.94
C VAL A 72 10.17 1.08 -18.76
N PRO A 73 9.28 1.94 -18.23
CA PRO A 73 9.52 2.64 -16.97
C PRO A 73 9.89 1.67 -15.84
N THR A 74 10.81 2.10 -14.98
CA THR A 74 11.17 1.35 -13.77
C THR A 74 10.35 1.82 -12.59
N HIS A 75 10.17 0.95 -11.59
CA HIS A 75 9.49 1.25 -10.34
C HIS A 75 10.41 1.05 -9.13
N HIS A 76 10.24 1.89 -8.11
CA HIS A 76 10.94 1.80 -6.83
C HIS A 76 9.92 1.79 -5.69
N GLY A 77 10.00 0.76 -4.83
CA GLY A 77 9.13 0.63 -3.65
C GLY A 77 9.78 1.26 -2.42
N LEU A 78 9.05 2.13 -1.73
CA LEU A 78 9.43 2.67 -0.42
C LEU A 78 8.52 2.06 0.64
N ARG A 79 9.10 1.43 1.66
CA ARG A 79 8.38 0.96 2.86
C ARG A 79 8.92 1.69 4.08
N LEU A 80 8.06 2.35 4.83
CA LEU A 80 8.45 3.08 6.04
C LEU A 80 8.22 2.21 7.28
N ASP A 81 9.15 2.27 8.24
CA ASP A 81 8.88 1.74 9.59
C ASP A 81 8.11 2.79 10.39
N VAL A 82 6.79 2.67 10.36
CA VAL A 82 5.88 3.56 11.07
C VAL A 82 5.55 2.95 12.42
N LYS A 83 5.63 3.79 13.47
CA LYS A 83 5.25 3.43 14.83
C LYS A 83 4.00 4.22 15.20
N ALA A 84 3.03 3.53 15.78
CA ALA A 84 1.88 4.15 16.41
C ALA A 84 2.20 4.43 17.88
N ASP A 85 1.64 5.51 18.40
CA ASP A 85 1.63 5.80 19.82
C ASP A 85 0.89 4.67 20.57
N PRO A 86 1.49 4.04 21.60
CA PRO A 86 0.88 2.88 22.26
C PRO A 86 -0.42 3.15 23.01
N GLN A 87 -0.69 4.40 23.40
CA GLN A 87 -1.88 4.77 24.18
C GLN A 87 -3.02 5.22 23.28
N THR A 88 -2.71 6.05 22.29
CA THR A 88 -3.68 6.71 21.41
C THR A 88 -3.84 6.01 20.07
N GLY A 89 -2.88 5.17 19.67
CA GLY A 89 -2.81 4.58 18.34
C GLY A 89 -2.40 5.56 17.24
N TYR A 90 -2.15 6.84 17.57
CA TYR A 90 -1.82 7.85 16.58
C TYR A 90 -0.51 7.53 15.87
N PHE A 91 -0.49 7.67 14.54
CA PHE A 91 0.72 7.52 13.75
C PHE A 91 0.82 8.63 12.70
N GLN A 92 2.05 8.95 12.32
CA GLN A 92 2.33 9.90 11.25
C GLN A 92 3.58 9.48 10.46
N ALA A 93 3.54 9.70 9.16
CA ALA A 93 4.65 9.52 8.23
C ALA A 93 4.59 10.60 7.15
N LYS A 94 5.71 10.78 6.42
CA LYS A 94 5.77 11.69 5.27
C LYS A 94 6.29 10.96 4.06
N LEU A 95 5.61 11.14 2.94
CA LEU A 95 6.02 10.61 1.64
C LEU A 95 6.48 11.77 0.75
N PRO A 96 7.69 11.71 0.17
CA PRO A 96 8.17 12.74 -0.73
C PRO A 96 7.35 12.73 -2.02
N PHE A 97 6.83 13.88 -2.45
CA PHE A 97 6.11 13.93 -3.73
C PHE A 97 7.06 13.70 -4.92
N ASN A 98 8.23 14.35 -4.87
CA ASN A 98 9.33 14.06 -5.76
C ASN A 98 10.36 13.16 -5.05
N GLY A 99 10.51 11.93 -5.51
CA GLY A 99 11.50 10.98 -5.02
C GLY A 99 12.93 11.30 -5.46
N GLY A 100 13.10 12.17 -6.47
CA GLY A 100 14.39 12.72 -6.89
C GLY A 100 15.39 11.67 -7.36
N GLY A 101 16.67 11.89 -7.03
CA GLY A 101 17.78 11.05 -7.49
C GLY A 101 18.06 11.12 -9.00
N ARG A 102 19.03 10.33 -9.46
CA ARG A 102 19.41 10.30 -10.89
C ARG A 102 18.28 9.83 -11.80
N CYS A 103 17.39 9.00 -11.26
CA CYS A 103 16.20 8.52 -11.97
C CYS A 103 15.02 9.48 -11.94
N LYS A 104 15.11 10.63 -11.26
CA LYS A 104 13.99 11.59 -11.13
C LYS A 104 12.68 10.91 -10.73
N TRP A 105 12.74 10.08 -9.69
CA TRP A 105 11.64 9.26 -9.20
C TRP A 105 10.41 10.14 -8.91
N LYS A 106 9.24 9.76 -9.44
CA LYS A 106 7.96 10.44 -9.15
C LYS A 106 7.04 9.49 -8.43
N ILE A 107 6.38 9.95 -7.36
CA ILE A 107 5.41 9.11 -6.66
C ILE A 107 4.27 8.75 -7.61
N ASP A 108 3.88 7.47 -7.61
CA ASP A 108 2.81 6.92 -8.43
C ASP A 108 1.63 6.50 -7.54
N ARG A 109 1.94 5.75 -6.47
CA ARG A 109 0.95 5.26 -5.51
C ARG A 109 1.44 5.38 -4.09
N ALA A 110 0.53 5.68 -3.16
CA ALA A 110 0.74 5.56 -1.72
C ALA A 110 -0.23 4.51 -1.15
N PHE A 111 0.23 3.76 -0.16
CA PHE A 111 -0.53 2.72 0.52
C PHE A 111 -0.51 2.98 2.02
N VAL A 112 -1.68 2.85 2.64
CA VAL A 112 -1.83 2.92 4.10
C VAL A 112 -2.72 1.76 4.51
N SER A 113 -2.26 0.96 5.46
CA SER A 113 -3.05 -0.16 5.99
C SER A 113 -2.75 -0.42 7.46
N VAL A 114 -3.60 -1.22 8.11
CA VAL A 114 -3.36 -1.77 9.44
C VAL A 114 -3.48 -3.29 9.39
N SER A 115 -2.69 -3.98 10.19
CA SER A 115 -2.77 -5.43 10.42
C SER A 115 -2.66 -5.74 11.90
N TYR A 116 -3.24 -6.85 12.34
CA TYR A 116 -3.04 -7.35 13.71
C TYR A 116 -1.56 -7.62 14.01
N THR A 117 -1.16 -7.30 15.24
CA THR A 117 0.10 -7.73 15.86
C THR A 117 -0.12 -8.78 16.95
N ASP A 118 -1.34 -8.86 17.48
CA ASP A 118 -1.75 -9.83 18.49
C ASP A 118 -3.22 -10.19 18.27
N VAL A 119 -3.54 -11.48 18.30
CA VAL A 119 -4.90 -12.04 18.14
C VAL A 119 -5.24 -13.03 19.25
N SER A 120 -4.37 -13.16 20.25
CA SER A 120 -4.51 -14.13 21.34
C SER A 120 -5.75 -13.90 22.20
N HIS A 121 -6.24 -12.64 22.26
CA HIS A 121 -7.48 -12.27 22.96
C HIS A 121 -8.75 -12.68 22.20
N LEU A 122 -8.64 -12.91 20.89
CA LEU A 122 -9.79 -13.30 20.05
C LEU A 122 -9.97 -14.81 20.05
N VAL A 123 -8.92 -15.54 19.69
CA VAL A 123 -8.97 -17.00 19.57
C VAL A 123 -7.65 -17.61 20.01
N LYS A 124 -7.75 -18.56 20.94
CA LYS A 124 -6.59 -19.31 21.42
C LYS A 124 -5.91 -20.09 20.28
N ASP A 125 -4.58 -20.04 20.29
CA ASP A 125 -3.69 -20.72 19.34
C ASP A 125 -3.92 -20.31 17.87
N ALA A 126 -4.48 -19.11 17.64
CA ALA A 126 -4.54 -18.51 16.30
C ALA A 126 -3.22 -17.81 15.97
N ALA A 127 -2.71 -18.06 14.78
CA ALA A 127 -1.60 -17.33 14.20
C ALA A 127 -2.09 -16.02 13.55
N LEU A 128 -1.17 -15.06 13.42
CA LEU A 128 -1.37 -13.98 12.46
C LEU A 128 -1.33 -14.57 11.05
N TYR A 129 -2.21 -14.08 10.17
CA TYR A 129 -2.25 -14.54 8.78
C TYR A 129 -0.93 -14.25 8.05
N ASP A 130 -0.31 -15.31 7.53
CA ASP A 130 0.94 -15.23 6.77
C ASP A 130 0.67 -14.61 5.38
N GLY A 131 1.45 -13.60 5.00
CA GLY A 131 1.23 -12.83 3.76
C GLY A 131 0.57 -11.46 3.93
N GLY A 132 0.23 -11.05 5.17
CA GLY A 132 -0.25 -9.70 5.46
C GLY A 132 -1.76 -9.57 5.35
N GLY A 133 -2.46 -10.01 6.39
CA GLY A 133 -3.91 -9.88 6.55
C GLY A 133 -4.39 -8.47 6.95
N GLY A 134 -3.84 -7.45 6.30
CA GLY A 134 -4.15 -6.05 6.58
C GLY A 134 -5.18 -5.46 5.61
N THR A 135 -5.83 -4.39 6.05
CA THR A 135 -6.78 -3.63 5.20
C THR A 135 -6.51 -2.13 5.29
N GLY A 136 -6.85 -1.40 4.23
CA GLY A 136 -6.63 0.03 4.16
C GLY A 136 -7.00 0.66 2.83
N LEU A 137 -6.13 1.53 2.33
CA LEU A 137 -6.37 2.30 1.11
C LEU A 137 -5.13 2.38 0.23
N THR A 138 -5.39 2.52 -1.07
CA THR A 138 -4.39 2.85 -2.09
C THR A 138 -4.75 4.21 -2.67
N ALA A 139 -3.84 5.19 -2.60
CA ALA A 139 -3.98 6.48 -3.24
C ALA A 139 -3.15 6.52 -4.54
N PHE A 140 -3.83 6.58 -5.68
CA PHE A 140 -3.25 6.84 -6.99
C PHE A 140 -3.03 8.35 -7.13
N ILE A 141 -1.77 8.77 -7.28
CA ILE A 141 -1.41 10.19 -7.21
C ILE A 141 -1.51 10.82 -8.60
N ASN A 142 -2.25 11.93 -8.69
CA ASN A 142 -2.44 12.70 -9.93
C ASN A 142 -2.80 11.78 -11.12
N ASP A 143 -1.93 11.74 -12.13
CA ASP A 143 -2.13 11.05 -13.40
C ASP A 143 -1.49 9.65 -13.42
N ALA A 144 -1.28 9.03 -12.25
CA ALA A 144 -0.87 7.63 -12.16
C ALA A 144 -1.78 6.74 -13.02
N ILE A 145 -1.23 5.70 -13.65
CA ILE A 145 -2.02 4.88 -14.58
C ILE A 145 -3.23 4.30 -13.84
N GLN A 146 -4.42 4.51 -14.38
CA GLN A 146 -5.65 3.96 -13.82
C GLN A 146 -5.65 2.44 -14.00
N THR A 147 -5.40 1.72 -12.91
CA THR A 147 -5.48 0.26 -12.90
C THR A 147 -6.77 -0.24 -12.25
N ASN A 148 -7.61 0.66 -11.74
CA ASN A 148 -8.90 0.32 -11.15
C ASN A 148 -10.01 1.28 -11.62
N LEU A 149 -11.10 0.73 -12.13
CA LEU A 149 -12.23 1.51 -12.66
C LEU A 149 -13.09 2.16 -11.56
N SER A 150 -12.93 1.74 -10.30
CA SER A 150 -13.77 2.14 -9.15
C SER A 150 -13.06 3.05 -8.13
N GLU A 151 -12.09 3.85 -8.60
CA GLU A 151 -11.36 4.80 -7.76
C GLU A 151 -12.26 5.94 -7.25
N THR A 152 -12.21 6.19 -5.94
CA THR A 152 -12.91 7.33 -5.33
C THR A 152 -12.07 8.61 -5.50
N ALA A 153 -12.63 9.65 -6.12
CA ALA A 153 -11.90 10.90 -6.34
C ALA A 153 -11.70 11.69 -5.03
N ALA A 154 -10.50 12.25 -4.85
CA ALA A 154 -10.11 13.11 -3.74
C ALA A 154 -9.20 14.25 -4.23
N LEU A 155 -9.27 15.40 -3.58
CA LEU A 155 -8.45 16.58 -3.88
C LEU A 155 -7.70 17.00 -2.62
N ASN A 156 -6.36 16.97 -2.68
CA ASN A 156 -5.41 17.31 -1.62
C ASN A 156 -5.49 16.45 -0.34
N THR A 157 -6.67 15.98 0.05
CA THR A 157 -6.90 15.20 1.26
C THR A 157 -7.77 13.98 0.99
N ILE A 158 -7.33 12.84 1.52
CA ILE A 158 -8.19 11.67 1.77
C ILE A 158 -8.47 11.63 3.26
N ASP A 159 -9.73 11.52 3.67
CA ASP A 159 -10.12 11.11 5.03
C ASP A 159 -10.94 9.82 4.94
N TYR A 160 -10.34 8.72 5.36
CA TYR A 160 -10.91 7.37 5.25
C TYR A 160 -10.97 6.70 6.62
N SER A 161 -12.20 6.46 7.08
CA SER A 161 -12.48 5.90 8.40
C SER A 161 -13.42 4.68 8.29
N PRO A 162 -12.98 3.57 7.67
CA PRO A 162 -13.84 2.40 7.49
C PRO A 162 -14.07 1.68 8.81
N VAL A 163 -15.18 0.94 8.90
CA VAL A 163 -15.26 -0.15 9.87
C VAL A 163 -14.49 -1.34 9.31
N ILE A 164 -13.79 -2.07 10.17
CA ILE A 164 -13.04 -3.28 9.80
C ILE A 164 -13.35 -4.38 10.81
N TYR A 165 -13.34 -5.62 10.36
CA TYR A 165 -13.72 -6.78 11.17
C TYR A 165 -12.60 -7.83 11.16
N PRO A 166 -12.38 -8.54 12.28
CA PRO A 166 -11.58 -9.76 12.26
C PRO A 166 -12.28 -10.84 11.44
N VAL A 167 -11.52 -11.69 10.77
CA VAL A 167 -11.99 -12.90 10.10
C VAL A 167 -11.17 -14.08 10.60
N LEU A 168 -11.84 -15.14 11.04
CA LEU A 168 -11.20 -16.38 11.42
C LEU A 168 -11.14 -17.32 10.22
N GLU A 169 -9.96 -17.78 9.84
CA GLU A 169 -9.79 -18.82 8.83
C GLU A 169 -9.32 -20.13 9.47
N LEU A 170 -10.07 -21.20 9.18
CA LEU A 170 -9.75 -22.57 9.52
C LEU A 170 -9.47 -23.34 8.23
N SER A 171 -8.21 -23.41 7.82
CA SER A 171 -7.80 -24.20 6.66
C SER A 171 -7.14 -25.50 7.09
N VAL A 172 -7.39 -26.59 6.38
CA VAL A 172 -6.67 -27.86 6.58
C VAL A 172 -5.19 -27.78 6.20
N ASN A 173 -4.83 -26.82 5.33
CA ASN A 173 -3.47 -26.67 4.80
C ASN A 173 -2.64 -25.63 5.56
N PHE A 174 -3.28 -24.75 6.33
CA PHE A 174 -2.62 -23.64 7.01
C PHE A 174 -2.97 -23.62 8.49
N PRO A 175 -2.10 -23.08 9.36
CA PRO A 175 -2.46 -22.82 10.74
C PRO A 175 -3.76 -22.00 10.82
N LYS A 176 -4.54 -22.25 11.87
CA LYS A 176 -5.65 -21.37 12.25
C LYS A 176 -5.16 -19.92 12.26
N SER A 177 -5.82 -19.05 11.51
CA SER A 177 -5.34 -17.68 11.31
C SER A 177 -6.44 -16.65 11.47
N ILE A 178 -6.07 -15.44 11.88
CA ILE A 178 -6.95 -14.29 11.94
C ILE A 178 -6.37 -13.15 11.10
N PHE A 179 -7.22 -12.48 10.32
CA PHE A 179 -6.88 -11.29 9.53
C PHE A 179 -7.96 -10.22 9.62
N LEU A 180 -7.64 -9.01 9.16
CA LEU A 180 -8.57 -7.88 9.09
C LEU A 180 -9.21 -7.79 7.72
N GLN A 181 -10.52 -7.57 7.70
CA GLN A 181 -11.31 -7.37 6.51
C GLN A 181 -12.03 -6.02 6.55
N GLY A 182 -11.73 -5.16 5.59
CA GLY A 182 -12.54 -3.99 5.24
C GLY A 182 -13.50 -4.29 4.08
N GLU A 183 -14.27 -3.29 3.65
CA GLU A 183 -15.17 -3.40 2.48
C GLU A 183 -14.43 -3.93 1.25
N LEU A 184 -13.20 -3.45 1.07
CA LEU A 184 -12.20 -3.98 0.15
C LEU A 184 -10.91 -4.21 0.95
N GLY A 185 -10.02 -5.08 0.44
CA GLY A 185 -8.68 -5.22 1.02
C GLY A 185 -7.97 -3.87 1.06
N MET A 186 -7.88 -3.19 -0.08
CA MET A 186 -7.36 -1.82 -0.20
C MET A 186 -8.33 -0.96 -1.00
N ARG A 187 -8.98 0.03 -0.37
CA ARG A 187 -9.90 0.95 -1.03
C ARG A 187 -9.12 1.86 -2.00
N PRO A 188 -9.44 1.87 -3.30
CA PRO A 188 -8.73 2.69 -4.27
C PRO A 188 -9.25 4.14 -4.25
N PHE A 189 -8.34 5.10 -4.18
CA PHE A 189 -8.61 6.54 -4.30
C PHE A 189 -7.77 7.16 -5.40
N ARG A 190 -8.35 8.14 -6.11
CA ARG A 190 -7.65 9.02 -7.04
C ARG A 190 -7.38 10.34 -6.33
N LEU A 191 -6.16 10.56 -5.87
CA LEU A 191 -5.77 11.76 -5.13
C LEU A 191 -5.09 12.77 -6.06
N LYS A 192 -5.81 13.83 -6.42
CA LYS A 192 -5.25 14.98 -7.13
C LYS A 192 -4.60 15.95 -6.14
N LEU A 193 -3.39 16.41 -6.45
CA LEU A 193 -2.58 17.26 -5.59
C LEU A 193 -2.35 18.62 -6.25
N THR A 194 -2.83 19.68 -5.61
CA THR A 194 -2.62 21.07 -6.04
C THR A 194 -1.26 21.57 -5.53
N PRO A 195 -0.36 22.06 -6.40
CA PRO A 195 0.92 22.62 -5.98
C PRO A 195 0.76 23.69 -4.89
N GLY A 196 1.60 23.66 -3.86
CA GLY A 196 1.58 24.60 -2.74
C GLY A 196 0.46 24.39 -1.70
N ALA A 197 -0.52 23.52 -1.95
CA ALA A 197 -1.53 23.15 -0.95
C ALA A 197 -0.99 22.16 0.09
N GLU A 198 -1.64 22.06 1.24
CA GLU A 198 -1.36 20.98 2.18
C GLU A 198 -1.90 19.65 1.63
N TRP A 199 -1.11 18.58 1.69
CA TRP A 199 -1.50 17.25 1.19
C TRP A 199 -1.54 16.22 2.31
N LYS A 200 -2.68 15.55 2.46
CA LYS A 200 -2.95 14.62 3.55
C LYS A 200 -3.60 13.32 3.12
N ILE A 201 -3.21 12.24 3.77
CA ILE A 201 -3.93 10.96 3.77
C ILE A 201 -4.19 10.62 5.23
N ILE A 202 -5.46 10.62 5.62
CA ILE A 202 -5.91 10.38 6.98
C ILE A 202 -6.61 9.02 7.01
N TYR A 203 -6.09 8.08 7.81
CA TYR A 203 -6.63 6.73 7.94
C TYR A 203 -6.99 6.39 9.40
N LYS A 204 -8.29 6.32 9.69
CA LYS A 204 -8.82 6.11 11.06
C LYS A 204 -9.82 4.96 11.07
N PRO A 205 -9.39 3.71 10.81
CA PRO A 205 -10.30 2.58 10.81
C PRO A 205 -10.89 2.33 12.21
N LYS A 206 -12.15 1.90 12.25
CA LYS A 206 -12.83 1.44 13.47
C LYS A 206 -12.87 -0.07 13.47
N LEU A 207 -12.11 -0.69 14.36
CA LEU A 207 -12.13 -2.14 14.55
C LEU A 207 -13.35 -2.57 15.37
N ASP A 208 -14.19 -3.45 14.80
CA ASP A 208 -15.33 -4.06 15.48
C ASP A 208 -15.09 -5.56 15.67
N GLU A 209 -14.57 -5.94 16.84
CA GLU A 209 -14.30 -7.34 17.17
C GLU A 209 -15.55 -8.10 17.67
N THR A 210 -16.71 -7.43 17.79
CA THR A 210 -17.97 -8.09 18.20
C THR A 210 -18.55 -8.97 17.10
N LYS A 211 -18.08 -8.78 15.87
CA LYS A 211 -18.50 -9.52 14.68
C LYS A 211 -17.27 -10.14 14.05
N MET A 212 -17.25 -11.46 13.98
CA MET A 212 -16.15 -12.21 13.40
C MET A 212 -16.72 -13.34 12.52
N PRO A 213 -16.82 -13.13 11.19
CA PRO A 213 -17.12 -14.25 10.29
C PRO A 213 -15.98 -15.28 10.30
N LYS A 214 -16.34 -16.50 9.90
CA LYS A 214 -15.45 -17.65 9.92
C LYS A 214 -15.44 -18.34 8.57
N ILE A 215 -14.25 -18.50 7.98
CA ILE A 215 -14.00 -19.30 6.79
C ILE A 215 -13.52 -20.68 7.24
N THR A 216 -14.12 -21.74 6.71
CA THR A 216 -13.63 -23.11 6.95
C THR A 216 -13.36 -23.79 5.63
N ILE A 217 -12.14 -24.30 5.45
CA ILE A 217 -11.66 -24.99 4.25
C ILE A 217 -11.14 -26.37 4.67
N THR A 218 -11.82 -27.42 4.21
CA THR A 218 -11.46 -28.82 4.44
C THR A 218 -11.10 -29.49 3.11
N LYS A 219 -10.65 -30.75 3.13
CA LYS A 219 -10.22 -31.47 1.91
C LYS A 219 -11.30 -31.63 0.82
N GLY A 220 -12.58 -31.47 1.15
CA GLY A 220 -13.67 -31.63 0.18
C GLY A 220 -14.89 -30.74 0.40
N LYS A 221 -14.81 -29.79 1.36
CA LYS A 221 -15.90 -28.86 1.67
C LYS A 221 -15.32 -27.55 2.15
N GLU A 222 -16.01 -26.49 1.81
CA GLU A 222 -15.69 -25.14 2.24
C GLU A 222 -16.97 -24.34 2.48
N TRP A 223 -16.96 -23.48 3.48
CA TRP A 223 -18.08 -22.62 3.79
C TRP A 223 -17.64 -21.41 4.58
N VAL A 224 -18.51 -20.41 4.56
CA VAL A 224 -18.41 -19.20 5.37
C VAL A 224 -19.58 -19.14 6.34
N GLU A 225 -19.28 -18.95 7.61
CA GLU A 225 -20.24 -18.69 8.67
C GLU A 225 -20.17 -17.21 9.07
N TYR A 226 -21.32 -16.54 9.07
CA TYR A 226 -21.45 -15.12 9.42
C TYR A 226 -21.96 -14.94 10.86
N PRO A 227 -21.73 -13.78 11.50
CA PRO A 227 -22.13 -13.53 12.89
C PRO A 227 -23.63 -13.72 13.19
N ASN A 228 -24.50 -13.59 12.18
CA ASN A 228 -25.95 -13.81 12.29
C ASN A 228 -26.37 -15.29 12.19
N GLY A 229 -25.42 -16.22 12.09
CA GLY A 229 -25.64 -17.65 11.90
C GLY A 229 -25.94 -18.07 10.45
N ARG A 230 -25.85 -17.16 9.48
CA ARG A 230 -25.92 -17.51 8.06
C ARG A 230 -24.69 -18.33 7.67
N ILE A 231 -24.92 -19.38 6.89
CA ILE A 231 -23.87 -20.21 6.31
C ILE A 231 -23.98 -20.15 4.79
N ASP A 232 -22.91 -19.75 4.12
CA ASP A 232 -22.78 -19.84 2.68
C ASP A 232 -21.81 -20.99 2.33
N LEU A 233 -22.32 -22.03 1.68
CA LEU A 233 -21.54 -23.19 1.24
C LEU A 233 -20.75 -22.88 -0.04
N ASN A 234 -19.65 -23.63 -0.27
CA ASN A 234 -18.80 -23.53 -1.47
C ASN A 234 -18.24 -22.11 -1.67
N ARG A 235 -17.77 -21.51 -0.56
CA ARG A 235 -17.18 -20.16 -0.50
C ARG A 235 -15.92 -20.21 0.36
N GLN A 236 -14.87 -19.53 -0.12
CA GLN A 236 -13.63 -19.27 0.61
C GLN A 236 -13.38 -17.77 0.85
N SER A 237 -14.38 -16.93 0.60
CA SER A 237 -14.28 -15.47 0.74
C SER A 237 -15.52 -14.88 1.39
N ILE A 238 -15.29 -13.82 2.16
CA ILE A 238 -16.34 -13.10 2.89
C ILE A 238 -16.98 -12.06 1.98
N ASP A 239 -18.31 -12.07 1.90
CA ASP A 239 -19.06 -10.93 1.39
C ASP A 239 -19.23 -9.92 2.53
N TYR A 240 -18.44 -8.84 2.49
CA TYR A 240 -18.33 -7.88 3.60
C TYR A 240 -19.68 -7.36 4.13
N TRP A 241 -20.62 -7.05 3.23
CA TRP A 241 -21.95 -6.56 3.60
C TRP A 241 -22.76 -7.56 4.44
N LYS A 242 -22.49 -8.87 4.34
CA LYS A 242 -23.19 -9.90 5.11
C LYS A 242 -22.76 -9.98 6.57
N ILE A 243 -21.60 -9.42 6.93
CA ILE A 243 -21.12 -9.39 8.33
C ILE A 243 -22.11 -8.66 9.24
N THR A 244 -22.80 -7.64 8.71
CA THR A 244 -23.75 -6.82 9.45
C THR A 244 -25.21 -7.05 9.07
N ALA A 245 -25.47 -7.94 8.09
CA ALA A 245 -26.81 -8.20 7.61
C ALA A 245 -27.68 -8.90 8.68
N PRO A 246 -28.99 -8.60 8.76
CA PRO A 246 -29.90 -9.34 9.62
C PRO A 246 -29.96 -10.82 9.20
N LYS A 247 -30.28 -11.70 10.15
CA LYS A 247 -30.50 -13.11 9.85
C LYS A 247 -31.64 -13.24 8.83
N PRO A 248 -31.46 -13.98 7.72
CA PRO A 248 -32.56 -14.21 6.78
C PRO A 248 -33.70 -14.95 7.50
N PRO A 249 -34.97 -14.67 7.14
CA PRO A 249 -36.10 -15.42 7.70
C PRO A 249 -35.95 -16.91 7.38
N VAL A 250 -36.24 -17.75 8.37
CA VAL A 250 -36.31 -19.21 8.18
C VAL A 250 -37.48 -19.47 7.24
N LYS A 251 -37.21 -20.07 6.07
CA LYS A 251 -38.24 -20.56 5.16
C LYS A 251 -38.81 -21.88 5.66
#